data_AF-A0A848LXM3-F1
#
_entry.id   AF-A0A848LXM3-F1
#
_cell.length_a   1.000
_cell.length_b   1.000
_cell.length_c   1.000
_cell.angle_alpha   90.00
_cell.angle_beta   90.00
_cell.angle_gamma   90.00
#
_symmetry.space_group_name_H-M   'P 1'
#
loop_
_entity.id
_entity.type
_entity.pdbx_description
1 polymer ?
#
loop_
_entity_poly.entity_id
_entity_poly.type
_entity_poly.pdbx_seq_one_letter_code
_entity_poly.pdbx_strand_id
1 'polypeptide(L)'
;MNATHSYFILNQTINDENCLIDDLPRPLKKTAWAASEGIRMGDTYPSGVRLQMSNRFRGMVVPDLIPNTLLKHMVSGRLKALLEKEAGVEIEFLSFALYNHKGRVAAQDCFIANVIGTQDCADMAKTEGEPSIISPGKFEALFKLALDPERVPPEARLFRLEVMPRVLVIRDDLRSVLEQNGITGIQYIAMGEQCRVV
;
A
#
# COMPACT_ATOMS: atom_id res chain seq x y z
N MET A 1 25.82 -17.61 -7.50
CA MET A 1 25.81 -16.57 -6.44
C MET A 1 24.40 -16.05 -6.39
N ASN A 2 23.66 -16.31 -5.31
CA ASN A 2 22.34 -15.69 -5.15
C ASN A 2 22.58 -14.20 -4.93
N ALA A 3 21.96 -13.35 -5.74
CA ALA A 3 22.04 -11.91 -5.54
C ALA A 3 21.42 -11.58 -4.17
N THR A 4 22.14 -10.82 -3.35
CA THR A 4 21.58 -10.28 -2.11
C THR A 4 20.61 -9.17 -2.50
N HIS A 5 19.32 -9.42 -2.29
CA HIS A 5 18.28 -8.44 -2.57
C HIS A 5 18.19 -7.39 -1.47
N SER A 6 17.99 -6.14 -1.87
CA SER A 6 17.59 -5.06 -0.94
C SER A 6 16.06 -4.93 -0.90
N TYR A 7 15.55 -4.47 0.23
CA TYR A 7 14.12 -4.27 0.46
C TYR A 7 13.83 -2.85 0.94
N PHE A 8 12.63 -2.36 0.66
CA PHE A 8 12.18 -1.01 0.99
C PHE A 8 10.73 -1.05 1.48
N ILE A 9 10.35 -0.14 2.38
CA ILE A 9 8.92 0.12 2.59
C ILE A 9 8.41 0.88 1.36
N LEU A 10 7.34 0.36 0.77
CA LEU A 10 6.59 1.04 -0.27
C LEU A 10 5.56 1.98 0.37
N ASN A 11 5.84 3.29 0.35
CA ASN A 11 4.97 4.30 0.93
C ASN A 11 4.42 5.25 -0.16
N GLN A 12 3.33 5.92 0.17
CA GLN A 12 2.70 6.93 -0.67
C GLN A 12 3.33 8.31 -0.45
N THR A 13 3.52 9.09 -1.52
CA THR A 13 3.93 10.50 -1.43
C THR A 13 2.71 11.40 -1.21
N ILE A 14 2.67 12.09 -0.07
CA ILE A 14 1.67 13.10 0.23
C ILE A 14 2.29 14.48 0.03
N ASN A 15 1.73 15.27 -0.89
CA ASN A 15 2.12 16.65 -1.15
C ASN A 15 0.89 17.47 -1.57
N ASP A 16 1.04 18.79 -1.70
CA ASP A 16 -0.08 19.70 -1.98
C ASP A 16 -0.63 19.61 -3.42
N GLU A 17 0.12 19.02 -4.34
CA GLU A 17 -0.29 18.86 -5.75
C GLU A 17 -1.15 17.61 -5.95
N ASN A 18 -0.82 16.52 -5.25
CA ASN A 18 -1.49 15.23 -5.33
C ASN A 18 -2.89 15.30 -4.72
N CYS A 19 -3.85 14.66 -5.39
CA CYS A 19 -5.15 14.41 -4.80
C CYS A 19 -5.00 13.47 -3.60
N LEU A 20 -5.92 13.56 -2.63
CA LEU A 20 -5.93 12.70 -1.46
C LEU A 20 -7.33 12.17 -1.23
N ILE A 21 -7.46 10.92 -0.79
CA ILE A 21 -8.75 10.31 -0.40
C ILE A 21 -8.76 10.09 1.12
N ASP A 22 -9.77 10.62 1.82
CA ASP A 22 -9.86 10.55 3.29
C ASP A 22 -11.18 9.98 3.82
N ASP A 23 -12.08 9.54 2.93
CA ASP A 23 -13.33 8.90 3.34
C ASP A 23 -13.69 7.72 2.43
N LEU A 24 -14.35 6.73 3.02
CA LEU A 24 -14.96 5.60 2.31
C LEU A 24 -16.48 5.75 2.30
N PRO A 25 -17.17 5.34 1.22
CA PRO A 25 -18.63 5.29 1.23
C PRO A 25 -19.10 4.30 2.30
N ARG A 26 -20.26 4.58 2.93
CA ARG A 26 -20.80 3.79 4.06
C ARG A 26 -20.80 2.26 3.84
N PRO A 27 -21.13 1.72 2.65
CA PRO A 27 -21.11 0.27 2.42
C PRO A 27 -19.72 -0.35 2.65
N LEU A 28 -18.64 0.38 2.37
CA LEU A 28 -17.28 -0.11 2.55
C LEU A 28 -16.77 0.02 3.99
N LYS A 29 -17.31 0.94 4.79
CA LYS A 29 -16.77 1.22 6.15
C LYS A 29 -16.76 -0.01 7.07
N LYS A 30 -17.66 -0.97 6.85
CA LYS A 30 -17.76 -2.18 7.69
C LYS A 30 -16.79 -3.31 7.30
N THR A 31 -16.38 -3.36 6.04
CA THR A 31 -15.62 -4.51 5.49
C THR A 31 -14.23 -4.11 5.00
N ALA A 32 -13.99 -2.81 4.74
CA ALA A 32 -12.74 -2.34 4.17
C ALA A 32 -11.51 -2.66 5.03
N TRP A 33 -11.66 -2.82 6.35
CA TRP A 33 -10.56 -3.22 7.24
C TRP A 33 -9.87 -4.51 6.77
N ALA A 34 -10.60 -5.46 6.16
CA ALA A 34 -10.07 -6.70 5.62
C ALA A 34 -8.94 -6.46 4.61
N ALA A 35 -9.11 -5.50 3.70
CA ALA A 35 -8.08 -5.14 2.72
C ALA A 35 -6.86 -4.42 3.32
N SER A 36 -6.91 -3.95 4.56
CA SER A 36 -5.71 -3.47 5.27
C SER A 36 -4.94 -4.60 5.93
N GLU A 37 -5.57 -5.75 6.15
CA GLU A 37 -4.99 -6.95 6.77
C GLU A 37 -4.59 -8.02 5.73
N GLY A 38 -4.72 -7.73 4.43
CA GLY A 38 -4.45 -8.71 3.38
C GLY A 38 -5.49 -9.82 3.27
N ILE A 39 -6.70 -9.58 3.80
CA ILE A 39 -7.82 -10.50 3.77
C ILE A 39 -8.67 -10.20 2.54
N ARG A 40 -9.00 -11.25 1.79
CA ARG A 40 -9.87 -11.19 0.61
C ARG A 40 -11.24 -10.63 0.96
N MET A 41 -11.76 -9.71 0.15
CA MET A 41 -13.09 -9.14 0.38
C MET A 41 -13.95 -8.95 -0.88
N GLY A 42 -13.50 -9.43 -2.04
CA GLY A 42 -14.22 -9.33 -3.32
C GLY A 42 -15.68 -9.75 -3.26
N ASP A 43 -16.02 -10.83 -2.56
CA ASP A 43 -17.41 -11.34 -2.43
C ASP A 43 -18.37 -10.35 -1.77
N THR A 44 -17.84 -9.44 -0.95
CA THR A 44 -18.61 -8.41 -0.25
C THR A 44 -18.36 -7.00 -0.79
N TYR A 45 -17.49 -6.87 -1.79
CA TYR A 45 -17.13 -5.59 -2.37
C TYR A 45 -18.22 -5.14 -3.34
N PRO A 46 -18.88 -4.00 -3.10
CA PRO A 46 -19.97 -3.54 -3.94
C PRO A 46 -19.48 -3.18 -5.35
N SER A 47 -20.31 -3.42 -6.36
CA SER A 47 -20.05 -2.96 -7.73
C SER A 47 -20.17 -1.44 -7.84
N GLY A 48 -19.35 -0.81 -8.69
CA GLY A 48 -19.48 0.61 -9.02
C GLY A 48 -19.12 1.57 -7.88
N VAL A 49 -18.14 1.17 -7.03
CA VAL A 49 -17.62 2.04 -5.97
C VAL A 49 -17.11 3.35 -6.54
N ARG A 50 -17.46 4.43 -5.86
CA ARG A 50 -17.01 5.79 -6.15
C ARG A 50 -16.26 6.30 -4.93
N LEU A 51 -15.00 6.66 -5.11
CA LEU A 51 -14.23 7.38 -4.11
C LEU A 51 -14.06 8.82 -4.56
N GLN A 52 -14.13 9.74 -3.62
CA GLN A 52 -14.09 11.17 -3.86
C GLN A 52 -12.78 11.73 -3.32
N MET A 53 -12.13 12.61 -4.06
CA MET A 53 -11.03 13.42 -3.54
C MET A 53 -11.52 14.22 -2.32
N SER A 54 -10.69 14.29 -1.28
CA SER A 54 -11.00 14.96 -0.03
C SER A 54 -11.30 16.44 -0.28
N ASN A 55 -12.41 16.93 0.28
CA ASN A 55 -12.70 18.37 0.26
C ASN A 55 -11.73 19.19 1.13
N ARG A 56 -10.93 18.54 1.99
CA ARG A 56 -9.96 19.19 2.89
C ARG A 56 -8.64 19.48 2.19
N PHE A 57 -8.24 18.63 1.23
CA PHE A 57 -6.97 18.74 0.51
C PHE A 57 -7.23 19.16 -0.93
N ARG A 58 -6.54 20.20 -1.42
CA ARG A 58 -6.88 20.83 -2.71
C ARG A 58 -6.17 20.24 -3.93
N GLY A 59 -5.21 19.33 -3.73
CA GLY A 59 -4.48 18.69 -4.81
C GLY A 59 -5.39 17.98 -5.81
N MET A 60 -4.93 17.92 -7.05
CA MET A 60 -5.69 17.47 -8.22
C MET A 60 -4.95 16.44 -9.06
N VAL A 61 -3.63 16.33 -8.90
CA VAL A 61 -2.82 15.34 -9.62
C VAL A 61 -3.19 13.95 -9.13
N VAL A 62 -3.52 13.04 -10.03
CA VAL A 62 -3.78 11.64 -9.70
C VAL A 62 -2.51 10.84 -10.00
N PRO A 63 -1.67 10.54 -9.00
CA PRO A 63 -0.49 9.70 -9.20
C PRO A 63 -0.87 8.22 -9.35
N ASP A 64 0.10 7.37 -9.65
CA ASP A 64 -0.12 5.94 -9.82
C ASP A 64 -0.31 5.19 -8.51
N LEU A 65 0.44 5.55 -7.45
CA LEU A 65 0.10 5.20 -6.07
C LEU A 65 -0.66 6.38 -5.45
N ILE A 66 -1.98 6.23 -5.36
CA ILE A 66 -2.93 7.30 -5.01
C ILE A 66 -2.95 7.48 -3.48
N PRO A 67 -2.58 8.67 -2.96
CA PRO A 67 -2.44 8.83 -1.53
C PRO A 67 -3.79 8.91 -0.81
N ASN A 68 -3.86 8.33 0.37
CA ASN A 68 -5.06 8.27 1.20
C ASN A 68 -4.74 8.15 2.69
N THR A 69 -5.71 8.48 3.55
CA THR A 69 -5.62 8.29 5.01
C THR A 69 -6.39 7.05 5.48
N LEU A 70 -6.68 6.12 4.57
CA LEU A 70 -7.60 4.99 4.78
C LEU A 70 -6.86 3.66 4.93
N LEU A 71 -5.52 3.71 5.01
CA LEU A 71 -4.63 2.56 5.16
C LEU A 71 -4.77 1.57 4.00
N LYS A 72 -5.03 2.07 2.79
CA LYS A 72 -5.19 1.28 1.56
C LYS A 72 -4.06 1.55 0.58
N HIS A 73 -3.71 0.55 -0.22
CA HIS A 73 -2.84 0.75 -1.39
C HIS A 73 -3.73 1.00 -2.60
N MET A 74 -4.05 2.27 -2.84
CA MET A 74 -4.88 2.65 -3.99
C MET A 74 -3.98 2.91 -5.19
N VAL A 75 -4.26 2.26 -6.32
CA VAL A 75 -3.40 2.27 -7.50
C VAL A 75 -4.16 2.65 -8.77
N SER A 76 -3.47 3.29 -9.70
CA SER A 76 -3.94 3.48 -11.08
C SER A 76 -3.98 2.16 -11.84
N GLY A 77 -4.72 2.11 -12.95
CA GLY A 77 -4.73 0.96 -13.87
C GLY A 77 -3.34 0.64 -14.43
N ARG A 78 -2.49 1.67 -14.59
CA ARG A 78 -1.11 1.51 -15.05
C ARG A 78 -0.26 0.77 -14.03
N LEU A 79 -0.31 1.17 -12.76
CA LEU A 79 0.39 0.46 -11.70
C LEU A 79 -0.21 -0.92 -11.44
N LYS A 80 -1.54 -1.08 -11.49
CA LYS A 80 -2.18 -2.41 -11.47
C LYS A 80 -1.58 -3.36 -12.51
N ALA A 81 -1.51 -2.95 -13.77
CA ALA A 81 -1.01 -3.80 -14.85
C ALA A 81 0.46 -4.24 -14.63
N LEU A 82 1.30 -3.35 -14.09
CA LEU A 82 2.67 -3.70 -13.72
C LEU A 82 2.72 -4.67 -12.52
N LEU A 83 1.92 -4.43 -11.49
CA LEU A 83 1.86 -5.31 -10.33
C LEU A 83 1.37 -6.72 -10.69
N GLU A 84 0.33 -6.84 -11.52
CA GLU A 84 -0.18 -8.13 -12.02
C GLU A 84 0.91 -8.94 -12.74
N LYS A 85 1.76 -8.24 -13.49
CA LYS A 85 2.79 -8.89 -14.31
C LYS A 85 4.06 -9.21 -13.52
N GLU A 86 4.48 -8.33 -12.62
CA GLU A 86 5.86 -8.31 -12.10
C GLU A 86 5.96 -8.63 -10.60
N ALA A 87 4.88 -8.49 -9.83
CA ALA A 87 4.92 -8.59 -8.36
C ALA A 87 5.12 -10.02 -7.84
N GLY A 88 4.74 -11.04 -8.62
CA GLY A 88 4.96 -12.44 -8.24
C GLY A 88 4.20 -12.91 -6.99
N VAL A 89 3.16 -12.18 -6.57
CA VAL A 89 2.32 -12.49 -5.41
C VAL A 89 0.84 -12.35 -5.75
N GLU A 90 -0.01 -12.97 -4.95
CA GLU A 90 -1.46 -12.84 -5.09
C GLU A 90 -1.92 -11.44 -4.66
N ILE A 91 -2.57 -10.73 -5.58
CA ILE A 91 -3.14 -9.40 -5.34
C ILE A 91 -4.59 -9.41 -5.79
N GLU A 92 -5.51 -9.11 -4.87
CA GLU A 92 -6.89 -8.82 -5.22
C GLU A 92 -7.02 -7.33 -5.57
N PHE A 93 -7.57 -7.03 -6.75
CA PHE A 93 -7.80 -5.65 -7.20
C PHE A 93 -9.28 -5.30 -7.11
N LEU A 94 -9.61 -4.36 -6.21
CA LEU A 94 -10.99 -3.92 -5.98
C LEU A 94 -11.23 -2.59 -6.69
N SER A 95 -12.00 -2.61 -7.78
CA SER A 95 -12.18 -1.46 -8.68
C SER A 95 -13.00 -0.33 -8.07
N PHE A 96 -12.57 0.91 -8.28
CA PHE A 96 -13.36 2.10 -8.00
C PHE A 96 -13.12 3.19 -9.04
N ALA A 97 -14.11 4.06 -9.23
CA ALA A 97 -13.94 5.30 -9.96
C ALA A 97 -13.57 6.44 -9.00
N LEU A 98 -12.54 7.21 -9.33
CA LEU A 98 -12.12 8.39 -8.59
C LEU A 98 -12.85 9.62 -9.12
N TYR A 99 -13.51 10.35 -8.22
CA TYR A 99 -14.21 11.59 -8.49
C TYR A 99 -13.44 12.76 -7.87
N ASN A 100 -13.30 13.86 -8.62
CA ASN A 100 -12.67 15.08 -8.12
C ASN A 100 -13.53 15.82 -7.10
N HIS A 101 -13.00 16.88 -6.50
CA HIS A 101 -13.68 17.75 -5.53
C HIS A 101 -15.07 18.24 -5.93
N LYS A 102 -15.38 18.32 -7.24
CA LYS A 102 -16.66 18.77 -7.79
C LYS A 102 -17.62 17.63 -8.13
N GLY A 103 -17.26 16.39 -7.80
CA GLY A 103 -18.08 15.21 -8.09
C GLY A 103 -18.09 14.83 -9.58
N ARG A 104 -17.05 15.20 -10.34
CA ARG A 104 -16.84 14.73 -11.72
C ARG A 104 -15.80 13.63 -11.72
N VAL A 105 -15.91 12.68 -12.65
CA VAL A 105 -14.92 11.61 -12.80
C VAL A 105 -13.55 12.21 -13.11
N ALA A 106 -12.55 11.86 -12.31
CA ALA A 106 -11.15 12.22 -12.49
C ALA A 106 -10.35 11.05 -13.09
N ALA A 107 -10.66 9.82 -12.68
CA ALA A 107 -10.11 8.58 -13.24
C ALA A 107 -11.12 7.43 -13.07
N GLN A 108 -11.24 6.56 -14.08
CA GLN A 108 -12.16 5.41 -14.04
C GLN A 108 -11.47 4.11 -13.63
N ASP A 109 -10.20 3.95 -13.96
CA ASP A 109 -9.45 2.72 -13.76
C ASP A 109 -8.56 2.83 -12.51
N CYS A 110 -9.19 2.89 -11.33
CA CYS A 110 -8.49 2.88 -10.05
C CYS A 110 -8.87 1.64 -9.25
N PHE A 111 -7.95 1.16 -8.42
CA PHE A 111 -8.10 -0.09 -7.69
C PHE A 111 -7.54 0.02 -6.29
N ILE A 112 -8.14 -0.64 -5.32
CA ILE A 112 -7.44 -1.00 -4.09
C ILE A 112 -6.66 -2.28 -4.40
N ALA A 113 -5.33 -2.22 -4.36
CA ALA A 113 -4.44 -3.36 -4.49
C ALA A 113 -4.29 -4.05 -3.12
N ASN A 114 -5.07 -5.11 -2.92
CA ASN A 114 -5.04 -5.92 -1.71
C ASN A 114 -4.08 -7.09 -1.89
N VAL A 115 -2.82 -6.91 -1.50
CA VAL A 115 -1.84 -8.01 -1.44
C VAL A 115 -2.32 -9.03 -0.41
N ILE A 116 -2.44 -10.30 -0.76
CA ILE A 116 -3.04 -11.30 0.12
C ILE A 116 -2.00 -11.91 1.07
N GLY A 117 -2.39 -12.09 2.34
CA GLY A 117 -1.53 -12.67 3.38
C GLY A 117 -0.46 -11.72 3.93
N THR A 118 0.35 -12.24 4.84
CA THR A 118 1.41 -11.51 5.54
C THR A 118 2.67 -12.36 5.66
N GLN A 119 3.81 -11.72 5.91
CA GLN A 119 5.10 -12.37 6.14
C GLN A 119 5.67 -11.94 7.49
N ASP A 120 5.99 -12.92 8.33
CA ASP A 120 6.68 -12.73 9.61
C ASP A 120 8.19 -12.74 9.41
N CYS A 121 8.72 -11.59 9.00
CA CYS A 121 10.13 -11.42 8.66
C CYS A 121 10.75 -10.15 9.28
N ALA A 122 10.06 -9.49 10.21
CA ALA A 122 10.65 -8.38 10.97
C ALA A 122 11.75 -8.90 11.90
N ASP A 123 12.91 -8.25 11.88
CA ASP A 123 13.92 -8.38 12.93
C ASP A 123 13.47 -7.51 14.11
N MET A 124 12.79 -8.13 15.08
CA MET A 124 12.20 -7.44 16.23
C MET A 124 13.25 -6.88 17.19
N ALA A 125 14.52 -7.31 17.11
CA ALA A 125 15.59 -6.73 17.90
C ALA A 125 16.09 -5.39 17.32
N LYS A 126 15.85 -5.13 16.03
CA LYS A 126 16.28 -3.92 15.33
C LYS A 126 15.14 -3.04 14.83
N THR A 127 13.92 -3.55 14.82
CA THR A 127 12.71 -2.81 14.44
C THR A 127 12.23 -1.95 15.61
N GLU A 128 11.87 -0.69 15.33
CA GLU A 128 11.39 0.26 16.32
C GLU A 128 10.00 0.78 15.91
N GLY A 129 9.09 0.87 16.87
CA GLY A 129 7.74 1.34 16.65
C GLY A 129 6.96 1.47 17.94
N GLU A 130 5.76 2.03 17.82
CA GLU A 130 4.78 2.11 18.90
C GLU A 130 3.94 0.81 18.89
N PRO A 131 3.99 -0.01 19.95
CA PRO A 131 3.18 -1.22 20.03
C PRO A 131 1.68 -0.91 20.01
N SER A 132 0.90 -1.76 19.35
CA SER A 132 -0.56 -1.61 19.36
C SER A 132 -1.14 -2.02 20.72
N ILE A 133 -1.97 -1.14 21.29
CA ILE A 133 -2.69 -1.39 22.54
C ILE A 133 -3.79 -2.46 22.34
N ILE A 134 -4.36 -2.52 21.13
CA ILE A 134 -5.51 -3.39 20.81
C ILE A 134 -5.12 -4.69 20.12
N SER A 135 -3.88 -4.79 19.60
CA SER A 135 -3.37 -5.97 18.90
C SER A 135 -1.98 -6.34 19.43
N PRO A 136 -1.89 -7.15 20.50
CA PRO A 136 -0.62 -7.59 21.06
C PRO A 136 0.30 -8.19 19.99
N GLY A 137 1.57 -7.77 19.99
CA GLY A 137 2.57 -8.21 19.01
C GLY A 137 2.57 -7.45 17.68
N LYS A 138 1.62 -6.53 17.46
CA LYS A 138 1.59 -5.64 16.30
C LYS A 138 2.01 -4.22 16.66
N PHE A 139 2.30 -3.41 15.63
CA PHE A 139 2.61 -1.98 15.76
C PHE A 139 1.44 -1.08 15.33
N GLU A 140 1.22 -0.02 16.10
CA GLU A 140 0.36 1.12 15.76
C GLU A 140 1.12 2.16 14.93
N ALA A 141 2.44 2.29 15.13
CA ALA A 141 3.29 3.12 14.29
C ALA A 141 4.68 2.47 14.14
N LEU A 142 5.30 2.64 12.99
CA LEU A 142 6.64 2.14 12.69
C LEU A 142 7.62 3.31 12.53
N PHE A 143 8.69 3.29 13.30
CA PHE A 143 9.73 4.33 13.30
C PHE A 143 11.00 3.89 12.58
N LYS A 144 11.26 2.59 12.52
CA LYS A 144 12.36 1.99 11.77
C LYS A 144 12.04 0.53 11.53
N LEU A 145 12.18 0.06 10.29
CA LEU A 145 12.02 -1.36 9.95
C LEU A 145 13.36 -2.02 9.67
N ALA A 146 13.59 -3.16 10.30
CA ALA A 146 14.66 -4.08 9.90
C ALA A 146 14.02 -5.45 9.58
N LEU A 147 14.51 -6.11 8.55
CA LEU A 147 14.10 -7.45 8.19
C LEU A 147 15.17 -8.46 8.58
N ASP A 148 14.72 -9.65 8.95
CA ASP A 148 15.54 -10.84 9.04
C ASP A 148 15.57 -11.51 7.65
N PRO A 149 16.70 -11.46 6.92
CA PRO A 149 16.79 -11.97 5.55
C PRO A 149 16.57 -13.48 5.45
N GLU A 150 16.79 -14.24 6.53
CA GLU A 150 16.56 -15.69 6.53
C GLU A 150 15.06 -16.04 6.56
N ARG A 151 14.23 -15.08 6.98
CA ARG A 151 12.78 -15.23 7.12
C ARG A 151 12.00 -14.61 5.96
N VAL A 152 12.66 -13.89 5.06
CA VAL A 152 12.02 -13.36 3.84
C VAL A 152 11.98 -14.46 2.78
N PRO A 153 10.79 -14.82 2.25
CA PRO A 153 10.71 -15.82 1.19
C PRO A 153 11.53 -15.38 -0.04
N PRO A 154 12.36 -16.27 -0.63
CA PRO A 154 13.25 -15.90 -1.74
C PRO A 154 12.53 -15.33 -2.98
N GLU A 155 11.28 -15.71 -3.19
CA GLU A 155 10.42 -15.27 -4.29
C GLU A 155 9.63 -13.98 -3.99
N ALA A 156 9.60 -13.53 -2.73
CA ALA A 156 8.79 -12.39 -2.32
C ALA A 156 9.37 -11.06 -2.84
N ARG A 157 8.74 -10.53 -3.90
CA ARG A 157 9.06 -9.20 -4.47
C ARG A 157 8.21 -8.07 -3.88
N LEU A 158 7.03 -8.41 -3.39
CA LEU A 158 6.09 -7.50 -2.75
C LEU A 158 5.32 -8.28 -1.67
N PHE A 159 5.26 -7.77 -0.45
CA PHE A 159 4.53 -8.47 0.61
C PHE A 159 4.09 -7.53 1.73
N ARG A 160 3.14 -7.99 2.55
CA ARG A 160 2.73 -7.33 3.80
C ARG A 160 3.55 -7.82 4.97
N LEU A 161 3.82 -6.93 5.92
CA LEU A 161 4.49 -7.29 7.16
C LEU A 161 3.48 -7.80 8.21
N GLU A 162 3.72 -8.94 8.84
CA GLU A 162 2.77 -9.51 9.83
C GLU A 162 2.54 -8.60 11.04
N VAL A 163 3.60 -8.00 11.56
CA VAL A 163 3.51 -7.08 12.71
C VAL A 163 2.84 -5.74 12.38
N MET A 164 2.63 -5.42 11.09
CA MET A 164 1.91 -4.22 10.65
C MET A 164 1.35 -4.41 9.22
N PRO A 165 0.24 -5.15 9.03
CA PRO A 165 -0.20 -5.63 7.71
C PRO A 165 -0.48 -4.57 6.65
N ARG A 166 -0.73 -3.32 7.06
CA ARG A 166 -0.88 -2.16 6.17
C ARG A 166 0.43 -1.65 5.56
N VAL A 167 1.57 -2.15 6.01
CA VAL A 167 2.89 -1.84 5.44
C VAL A 167 3.18 -2.84 4.33
N LEU A 168 3.46 -2.32 3.12
CA LEU A 168 4.04 -3.11 2.04
C LEU A 168 5.55 -2.96 2.00
N VAL A 169 6.22 -4.08 1.84
CA VAL A 169 7.65 -4.16 1.56
C VAL A 169 7.83 -4.56 0.10
N ILE A 170 8.69 -3.83 -0.61
CA ILE A 170 9.04 -4.06 -2.01
C ILE A 170 10.53 -4.38 -2.14
N ARG A 171 10.84 -5.36 -2.99
CA ARG A 171 12.20 -5.74 -3.34
C ARG A 171 12.80 -4.82 -4.40
N ASP A 172 14.12 -4.68 -4.39
CA ASP A 172 14.87 -3.80 -5.29
C ASP A 172 14.62 -4.02 -6.79
N ASP A 173 14.46 -5.26 -7.23
CA ASP A 173 14.16 -5.59 -8.62
C ASP A 173 12.78 -5.07 -9.06
N LEU A 174 11.72 -5.33 -8.28
CA LEU A 174 10.40 -4.78 -8.57
C LEU A 174 10.39 -3.25 -8.47
N ARG A 175 11.06 -2.67 -7.46
CA ARG A 175 11.25 -1.22 -7.36
C ARG A 175 11.86 -0.65 -8.64
N SER A 176 12.93 -1.26 -9.15
CA SER A 176 13.60 -0.83 -10.37
C SER A 176 12.67 -0.86 -11.58
N VAL A 177 11.82 -1.89 -11.68
CA VAL A 177 10.78 -1.97 -12.72
C VAL A 177 9.79 -0.80 -12.62
N LEU A 178 9.31 -0.47 -11.42
CA LEU A 178 8.38 0.66 -11.24
C LEU A 178 9.05 2.00 -11.60
N GLU A 179 10.31 2.21 -11.20
CA GLU A 179 11.09 3.42 -11.51
C GLU A 179 11.35 3.56 -13.02
N GLN A 180 11.77 2.48 -13.70
CA GLN A 180 12.00 2.47 -15.15
C GLN A 180 10.74 2.74 -15.96
N ASN A 181 9.57 2.35 -15.44
CA ASN A 181 8.27 2.67 -16.05
C ASN A 181 7.74 4.05 -15.63
N GLY A 182 8.48 4.83 -14.84
CA GLY A 182 8.09 6.17 -14.42
C GLY A 182 6.81 6.20 -13.58
N ILE A 183 6.61 5.21 -12.71
CA ILE A 183 5.46 5.15 -11.79
C ILE A 183 5.58 6.27 -10.75
N THR A 184 4.46 6.99 -10.52
CA THR A 184 4.42 8.19 -9.68
C THR A 184 3.72 7.97 -8.34
N GLY A 185 3.92 8.88 -7.38
CA GLY A 185 3.28 8.86 -6.06
C GLY A 185 3.89 7.90 -5.05
N ILE A 186 5.08 7.36 -5.34
CA ILE A 186 5.77 6.42 -4.47
C ILE A 186 6.93 7.11 -3.75
N GLN A 187 7.03 6.84 -2.45
CA GLN A 187 8.22 7.03 -1.64
C GLN A 187 8.75 5.66 -1.21
N TYR A 188 10.05 5.43 -1.41
CA TYR A 188 10.74 4.25 -0.88
C TYR A 188 11.52 4.64 0.37
N ILE A 189 11.37 3.86 1.44
CA ILE A 189 12.12 4.03 2.69
C ILE A 189 13.01 2.80 2.85
N ALA A 190 14.32 2.98 3.01
CA ALA A 190 15.25 1.87 3.12
C ALA A 190 15.13 1.15 4.48
N MET A 191 15.45 -0.14 4.52
CA MET A 191 15.56 -0.85 5.80
C MET A 191 16.59 -0.16 6.69
N GLY A 192 16.24 0.06 7.96
CA GLY A 192 17.05 0.78 8.95
C GLY A 192 16.94 2.30 8.88
N GLU A 193 16.28 2.87 7.87
CA GLU A 193 16.02 4.31 7.79
C GLU A 193 14.97 4.73 8.82
N GLN A 194 15.15 5.91 9.42
CA GLN A 194 14.18 6.50 10.35
C GLN A 194 12.97 7.01 9.56
N CYS A 195 11.78 6.63 9.98
CA CYS A 195 10.53 6.96 9.34
C CYS A 195 9.41 7.21 10.35
N ARG A 196 8.22 7.52 9.85
CA ARG A 196 6.99 7.42 10.62
C ARG A 196 5.89 6.92 9.70
N VAL A 197 5.63 5.61 9.77
CA VAL A 197 4.51 4.98 9.08
C VAL A 197 3.42 4.71 10.10
N VAL A 198 2.19 5.16 9.81
CA VAL A 198 1.01 5.03 10.68
C VAL A 198 -0.12 4.36 9.92
#